data_AF-A0A3C0L797-F1
#
_entry.id   AF-A0A3C0L797-F1
#
_cell.length_a   1.000
_cell.length_b   1.000
_cell.length_c   1.000
_cell.angle_alpha   90.00
_cell.angle_beta   90.00
_cell.angle_gamma   90.00
#
_symmetry.space_group_name_H-M   'P 1'
#
loop_
_entity.id
_entity.type
_entity.pdbx_description
1 polymer ?
#
loop_
_entity_poly.entity_id
_entity_poly.type
_entity_poly.pdbx_seq_one_letter_code
_entity_poly.pdbx_strand_id
1 'polypeptide(L)'
;MSKLRLTVTIPHEEYERIEEEKKRKGISRSALVQEIIKFFFAKEDEQFKIKKYIEGYKKIPEKTNYIAQLEQVQFEALDKEF
;
A
#
# COMPACT_ATOMS: atom_id res chain seq x y z
N MET A 1 13.46 -16.39 8.25
CA MET A 1 12.05 -16.76 8.00
C MET A 1 12.00 -18.11 7.29
N SER A 2 11.12 -19.00 7.72
CA SER A 2 10.90 -20.28 7.04
C SER A 2 10.19 -20.05 5.70
N LYS A 3 10.57 -20.82 4.67
CA LYS A 3 9.87 -20.82 3.37
C LYS A 3 8.79 -21.90 3.41
N LEU A 4 7.55 -21.53 3.13
CA LEU A 4 6.42 -22.45 3.01
C LEU A 4 6.07 -22.65 1.53
N ARG A 5 5.69 -23.87 1.14
CA ARG A 5 5.18 -24.15 -0.20
C ARG A 5 3.66 -24.24 -0.13
N LEU A 6 3.00 -23.55 -1.04
CA LEU A 6 1.56 -23.56 -1.19
C LEU A 6 1.23 -24.04 -2.61
N THR A 7 0.34 -25.02 -2.70
CA THR A 7 -0.25 -25.46 -3.97
C THR A 7 -1.69 -24.96 -4.00
N VAL A 8 -2.08 -24.32 -5.10
CA VAL A 8 -3.42 -23.77 -5.29
C VAL A 8 -4.03 -24.30 -6.57
N THR A 9 -5.36 -24.40 -6.60
CA THR A 9 -6.13 -24.64 -7.82
C THR A 9 -6.73 -23.29 -8.24
N ILE A 10 -6.48 -22.88 -9.48
CA ILE A 10 -6.97 -21.62 -10.05
C ILE A 10 -7.59 -21.89 -11.42
N PRO A 11 -8.50 -21.03 -11.90
CA PRO A 11 -9.00 -21.07 -13.27
C PRO A 11 -7.88 -21.01 -14.31
N HIS A 12 -8.11 -21.65 -15.46
CA HIS A 12 -7.13 -21.70 -16.55
C HIS A 12 -6.77 -20.32 -17.07
N GLU A 13 -7.77 -19.45 -17.28
CA GLU A 13 -7.58 -18.09 -17.78
C GLU A 13 -6.69 -17.24 -16.84
N GLU A 14 -6.86 -17.40 -15.52
CA GLU A 14 -6.02 -16.73 -14.53
C GLU A 14 -4.57 -17.23 -14.59
N TYR A 15 -4.39 -18.53 -14.80
CA TYR A 15 -3.06 -19.12 -14.98
C TYR A 15 -2.36 -18.59 -16.23
N GLU A 16 -3.06 -18.49 -17.35
CA GLU A 16 -2.50 -17.93 -18.60
C GLU A 16 -2.04 -16.49 -18.40
N ARG A 17 -2.87 -15.66 -17.75
CA ARG A 17 -2.52 -14.28 -17.44
C ARG A 17 -1.27 -14.17 -16.54
N ILE A 18 -1.12 -15.09 -15.58
CA ILE A 18 0.10 -15.18 -14.75
C ILE A 18 1.31 -15.51 -15.62
N GLU A 19 1.20 -16.46 -16.55
CA GLU A 19 2.32 -16.85 -17.41
C GLU A 19 2.75 -15.73 -18.36
N GLU A 20 1.81 -14.99 -18.94
CA GLU A 20 2.06 -13.82 -19.78
C GLU A 20 2.79 -12.72 -19.02
N GLU A 21 2.26 -12.33 -17.85
CA GLU A 21 2.83 -11.28 -17.01
C GLU A 21 4.21 -11.67 -16.48
N LYS A 22 4.38 -12.94 -16.10
CA LYS A 22 5.67 -13.48 -15.70
C LYS A 22 6.68 -13.35 -16.83
N LYS A 23 6.31 -13.72 -18.06
CA LYS A 23 7.17 -13.64 -19.25
C LYS A 23 7.55 -12.18 -19.55
N ARG A 24 6.57 -11.27 -19.49
CA ARG A 24 6.76 -9.84 -19.70
C ARG A 24 7.76 -9.22 -18.71
N LYS A 25 7.69 -9.63 -17.44
CA LYS A 25 8.57 -9.15 -16.37
C LYS A 25 9.90 -9.90 -16.26
N GLY A 26 10.04 -11.06 -16.92
CA GLY A 26 11.25 -11.89 -16.83
C GLY A 26 11.49 -12.51 -15.45
N ILE A 27 10.43 -12.77 -14.66
CA ILE A 27 10.53 -13.29 -13.29
C ILE A 27 9.96 -14.71 -13.18
N SER A 28 10.00 -15.32 -11.99
CA SER A 28 9.36 -16.63 -11.74
C SER A 28 7.88 -16.48 -11.37
N ARG A 29 7.08 -17.56 -11.51
CA ARG A 29 5.67 -17.58 -11.07
C ARG A 29 5.55 -17.19 -9.60
N SER A 30 6.38 -17.79 -8.76
CA SER A 30 6.37 -17.52 -7.32
C SER A 30 6.75 -16.08 -7.00
N ALA A 31 7.69 -15.49 -7.73
CA ALA A 31 8.04 -14.08 -7.56
C ALA A 31 6.88 -13.17 -7.95
N LEU A 32 6.23 -13.42 -9.09
CA LEU A 32 5.05 -12.65 -9.52
C LEU A 32 3.90 -12.76 -8.52
N VAL A 33 3.57 -13.99 -8.09
CA VAL A 33 2.52 -14.21 -7.08
C VAL A 33 2.87 -13.52 -5.76
N GLN A 34 4.14 -13.52 -5.35
CA GLN A 34 4.57 -12.81 -4.16
C GLN A 34 4.40 -11.28 -4.29
N GLU A 35 4.68 -10.70 -5.45
CA GLU A 35 4.41 -9.27 -5.72
C GLU A 35 2.91 -8.97 -5.64
N ILE A 36 2.07 -9.81 -6.25
CA ILE A 36 0.62 -9.66 -6.24
C ILE A 36 0.08 -9.71 -4.81
N ILE A 37 0.51 -10.70 -4.01
CA ILE A 37 0.10 -10.83 -2.60
C ILE A 37 0.50 -9.60 -1.79
N LYS A 38 1.74 -9.12 -1.96
CA LYS A 38 2.20 -7.90 -1.26
C LYS A 38 1.36 -6.68 -1.64
N PHE A 39 1.08 -6.51 -2.93
CA PHE A 39 0.28 -5.40 -3.42
C PHE A 39 -1.15 -5.45 -2.88
N PHE A 40 -1.76 -6.64 -2.87
CA PHE A 40 -3.11 -6.84 -2.35
C PHE A 40 -3.23 -6.40 -0.88
N PHE A 41 -2.37 -6.93 0.00
CA PHE A 41 -2.41 -6.56 1.43
C PHE A 41 -2.04 -5.10 1.69
N ALA A 42 -1.09 -4.55 0.94
CA ALA A 42 -0.75 -3.13 1.04
C ALA A 42 -1.96 -2.23 0.72
N LYS A 43 -2.79 -2.63 -0.26
CA LYS A 43 -4.02 -1.92 -0.61
C LYS A 43 -5.11 -2.08 0.44
N GLU A 44 -5.28 -3.26 1.03
CA GLU A 44 -6.21 -3.44 2.15
C GLU A 44 -5.81 -2.58 3.36
N ASP A 45 -4.52 -2.55 3.71
CA ASP A 45 -4.00 -1.74 4.80
C ASP A 45 -4.19 -0.24 4.55
N GLU A 46 -3.97 0.22 3.33
CA GLU A 46 -4.22 1.61 2.92
C GLU A 46 -5.70 1.99 3.12
N GLN A 47 -6.62 1.15 2.64
CA GLN A 47 -8.06 1.39 2.80
C GLN A 47 -8.48 1.39 4.28
N PHE A 48 -7.91 0.49 5.08
CA PHE A 48 -8.17 0.47 6.52
C PHE A 48 -7.69 1.75 7.20
N LYS A 49 -6.49 2.25 6.87
CA LYS A 49 -5.96 3.51 7.41
C LYS A 49 -6.83 4.70 7.03
N ILE A 50 -7.26 4.79 5.77
CA ILE A 50 -8.16 5.85 5.28
C ILE A 50 -9.46 5.83 6.07
N LYS A 51 -10.08 4.66 6.22
CA LYS A 51 -11.34 4.51 6.98
C LYS A 51 -11.16 4.97 8.43
N LYS A 52 -10.08 4.52 9.08
CA LYS A 52 -9.76 4.91 10.47
C LYS A 52 -9.53 6.42 10.60
N TYR A 53 -8.84 7.03 9.63
CA TYR A 53 -8.63 8.49 9.60
C TYR A 53 -9.97 9.23 9.52
N ILE A 54 -10.84 8.87 8.56
CA ILE A 54 -12.14 9.51 8.38
C ILE A 54 -13.03 9.35 9.63
N GLU A 55 -13.05 8.16 10.24
CA GLU A 55 -13.80 7.91 11.48
C GLU A 55 -13.25 8.72 12.65
N GLY A 56 -11.92 8.85 12.76
CA GLY A 56 -11.26 9.70 13.74
C GLY A 56 -11.65 11.16 13.56
N TYR A 57 -11.53 11.68 12.33
CA TYR A 57 -11.86 13.06 11.98
C TYR A 57 -13.33 13.40 12.25
N LYS A 58 -14.26 12.49 11.93
CA LYS A 58 -15.69 12.70 12.23
C LYS A 58 -15.98 12.81 13.73
N LYS A 59 -15.22 12.10 14.57
CA LYS A 59 -15.42 12.09 16.03
C LYS A 59 -14.72 13.26 16.72
N ILE A 60 -13.48 13.51 16.33
CA ILE A 60 -12.62 14.56 16.87
C ILE A 60 -12.00 15.24 15.65
N PRO A 61 -12.67 16.26 15.09
CA PRO A 61 -12.11 16.98 13.97
C PRO A 61 -10.80 17.61 14.41
N GLU A 62 -9.79 17.48 13.55
CA GLU A 62 -8.54 18.17 13.79
C GLU A 62 -8.82 19.68 13.81
N LYS A 63 -8.23 20.38 14.78
CA LYS A 63 -8.34 21.85 14.86
C LYS A 63 -7.55 22.40 13.69
N THR A 64 -8.20 22.68 12.58
CA THR A 64 -7.60 23.18 11.32
C THR A 64 -6.68 24.38 11.55
N ASN A 65 -7.03 25.27 12.49
CA ASN A 65 -6.18 26.40 12.86
C ASN A 65 -4.83 25.97 13.48
N TYR A 66 -4.80 24.88 14.23
CA TYR A 66 -3.58 24.36 14.85
C TYR A 66 -2.70 23.64 13.83
N ILE A 67 -3.29 22.94 12.85
CA ILE A 67 -2.54 22.32 11.75
C ILE A 67 -1.89 23.38 10.87
N ALA A 68 -2.63 24.39 10.45
CA ALA A 68 -2.09 25.47 9.61
C ALA A 68 -0.92 26.21 10.31
N GLN A 69 -0.99 26.37 11.64
CA GLN A 69 0.11 26.94 12.43
C GLN A 69 1.34 26.01 12.46
N LEU A 70 1.15 24.70 12.61
CA LEU A 70 2.25 23.73 12.55
C LEU A 70 2.90 23.65 11.17
N GLU A 71 2.09 23.69 10.10
CA GLU A 71 2.58 23.74 8.72
C GLU A 71 3.42 24.99 8.49
N GLN A 72 2.95 26.15 8.94
CA GLN A 72 3.69 27.41 8.82
C GLN A 72 5.03 27.37 9.56
N VAL A 73 5.06 26.86 10.79
CA VAL A 73 6.32 26.69 11.54
C VAL A 73 7.25 25.68 10.85
N GLN A 74 6.71 24.62 10.25
CA GLN A 74 7.50 23.64 9.52
C GLN A 74 8.12 24.23 8.25
N PHE A 75 7.36 25.03 7.49
CA PHE A 75 7.87 25.77 6.34
C PHE A 75 8.96 26.77 6.73
N GLU A 76 8.75 27.56 7.78
CA GLU A 76 9.74 28.54 8.27
C GLU A 76 11.02 27.88 8.80
N ALA A 77 10.93 26.67 9.35
CA ALA A 77 12.11 25.90 9.76
C ALA A 77 12.89 25.36 8.55
N LEU A 78 12.19 24.85 7.54
CA LEU A 78 12.80 24.34 6.31
C LEU A 78 13.49 25.46 5.51
N ASP A 79 12.85 26.63 5.41
CA ASP A 79 13.39 27.81 4.71
C ASP A 79 14.63 28.40 5.39
N LYS A 80 14.87 28.09 6.66
CA LYS A 80 16.09 28.49 7.38
C LYS A 80 17.24 27.49 7.24
N GLU A 81 16.96 26.26 6.83
CA GLU A 81 17.97 25.21 6.66
C GLU A 81 18.54 25.12 5.22
N PHE A 82 17.88 25.76 4.24
CA PHE A 82 18.29 25.83 2.83
C PHE A 82 18.56 27.26 2.36
#